data_AF-A0A1U7CTC5-F1
#
_entry.id   AF-A0A1U7CTC5-F1
#
_cell.length_a   1.000
_cell.length_b   1.000
_cell.length_c   1.000
_cell.angle_alpha   90.00
_cell.angle_beta   90.00
_cell.angle_gamma   90.00
#
_symmetry.space_group_name_H-M   'P 1'
#
loop_
_entity.id
_entity.type
_entity.pdbx_description
1 polymer ?
#
loop_
_entity_poly.entity_id
_entity_poly.type
_entity_poly.pdbx_seq_one_letter_code
_entity_poly.pdbx_strand_id
1 'polypeptide(L)'
;MFGTIRYEQAVYGSFPFWNRGYAVLARSEGCLPEWLEAMRNACQGFGERPSGVESFRSHFATPVGRAQWMIVQADSLGCDDQGRPGATAFHAVFVTSWTYRRANADPLVFVPAFRADWTLDDQERPLPQGALKVVASREDPAAALDPRVEPIVSALVRGRRAIIQSPTPADALIRSVWRRLSGRTRRKTSVATWAFGDANRFDLLATPRIGGLTLDGSELVLPLDSPQPRP
;
A
#
# COMPACT_ATOMS: atom_id res chain seq x y z
N MET A 1 13.98 3.74 21.76
CA MET A 1 12.59 3.35 22.07
C MET A 1 11.66 3.99 21.07
N PHE A 2 11.03 3.22 20.19
CA PHE A 2 9.97 3.75 19.33
C PHE A 2 8.73 3.93 20.21
N GLY A 3 8.33 5.18 20.44
CA GLY A 3 7.11 5.50 21.15
C GLY A 3 5.88 5.16 20.31
N THR A 4 4.71 5.09 20.95
CA THR A 4 3.43 4.87 20.27
C THR A 4 3.22 5.91 19.17
N ILE A 5 2.79 5.43 18.00
CA ILE A 5 2.42 6.22 16.84
C ILE A 5 0.91 6.40 16.84
N ARG A 6 0.44 7.65 16.86
CA ARG A 6 -0.97 7.98 16.68
C ARG A 6 -1.29 8.19 15.21
N TYR A 7 -2.50 7.81 14.82
CA TYR A 7 -2.97 7.95 13.44
C TYR A 7 -4.48 8.17 13.37
N GLU A 8 -4.91 8.89 12.34
CA GLU A 8 -6.32 8.92 11.91
C GLU A 8 -6.55 7.79 10.90
N GLN A 9 -7.78 7.33 10.76
CA GLN A 9 -8.11 6.23 9.85
C GLN A 9 -9.41 6.47 9.09
N ALA A 10 -9.50 5.92 7.89
CA ALA A 10 -10.72 5.92 7.11
C ALA A 10 -10.86 4.64 6.29
N VAL A 11 -12.09 4.28 6.00
CA VAL A 11 -12.44 3.09 5.23
C VAL A 11 -13.24 3.53 4.02
N TYR A 12 -12.84 3.04 2.85
CA TYR A 12 -13.44 3.37 1.56
C TYR A 12 -13.53 2.10 0.74
N GLY A 13 -14.62 1.90 0.02
CA GLY A 13 -14.77 0.73 -0.82
C GLY A 13 -16.22 0.38 -1.04
N SER A 14 -16.45 -0.78 -1.61
CA SER A 14 -17.76 -1.41 -1.59
C SER A 14 -17.79 -2.53 -0.56
N PHE A 15 -18.97 -2.81 0.01
CA PHE A 15 -19.16 -3.78 1.09
C PHE A 15 -20.43 -4.60 0.82
N PRO A 16 -20.48 -5.88 1.26
CA PRO A 16 -21.63 -6.76 1.01
C PRO A 16 -22.94 -6.27 1.65
N PHE A 17 -22.85 -5.41 2.66
CA PHE A 17 -23.97 -4.98 3.48
C PHE A 17 -24.53 -3.60 3.10
N TRP A 18 -24.09 -2.98 1.99
CA TRP A 18 -24.62 -1.66 1.58
C TRP A 18 -24.74 -1.47 0.06
N ASN A 19 -25.51 -0.47 -0.38
CA ASN A 19 -25.86 -0.22 -1.79
C ASN A 19 -25.28 1.09 -2.35
N ARG A 20 -24.24 1.66 -1.72
CA ARG A 20 -23.65 2.95 -2.11
C ARG A 20 -22.48 2.84 -3.11
N GLY A 21 -22.20 1.63 -3.59
CA GLY A 21 -21.01 1.34 -4.39
C GLY A 21 -19.73 1.70 -3.62
N TYR A 22 -18.77 2.31 -4.31
CA TYR A 22 -17.52 2.78 -3.72
C TYR A 22 -17.70 4.11 -2.95
N ALA A 23 -17.83 4.01 -1.63
CA ALA A 23 -18.02 5.16 -0.75
C ALA A 23 -17.18 5.04 0.54
N VAL A 24 -17.07 6.14 1.29
CA VAL A 24 -16.44 6.13 2.61
C VAL A 24 -17.40 5.47 3.60
N LEU A 25 -17.00 4.34 4.16
CA LEU A 25 -17.78 3.59 5.14
C LEU A 25 -17.75 4.26 6.52
N ALA A 26 -16.54 4.56 6.98
CA ALA A 26 -16.28 5.08 8.30
C ALA A 26 -14.97 5.88 8.29
N ARG A 27 -14.82 6.83 9.21
CA ARG A 27 -13.60 7.62 9.38
C ARG A 27 -13.45 8.12 10.80
N SER A 28 -12.22 8.44 11.17
CA SER A 28 -11.94 9.21 12.36
C SER A 28 -12.39 10.67 12.22
N GLU A 29 -12.73 11.29 13.34
CA GLU A 29 -13.16 12.69 13.38
C GLU A 29 -12.07 13.63 12.89
N GLY A 30 -10.79 13.31 13.16
CA GLY A 30 -9.63 14.08 12.74
C GLY A 30 -9.24 13.95 11.27
N CYS A 31 -9.93 13.12 10.49
CA CYS A 31 -9.68 13.02 9.05
C CYS A 31 -10.12 14.30 8.33
N LEU A 32 -9.15 15.03 7.78
CA LEU A 32 -9.42 16.24 7.00
C LEU A 32 -10.07 15.89 5.64
N PRO A 33 -10.97 16.75 5.10
CA PRO A 33 -11.63 16.49 3.82
C PRO A 33 -10.67 16.19 2.66
N GLU A 34 -9.55 16.91 2.57
CA GLU A 34 -8.52 16.73 1.55
C GLU A 34 -7.80 15.37 1.67
N TRP A 35 -7.72 14.80 2.87
CA TRP A 35 -7.16 13.46 3.06
C TRP A 35 -8.11 12.38 2.53
N LEU A 36 -9.41 12.56 2.74
CA LEU A 36 -10.44 11.67 2.22
C LEU A 36 -10.52 11.75 0.68
N GLU A 37 -10.34 12.95 0.13
CA GLU A 37 -10.25 13.12 -1.33
C GLU A 37 -9.01 12.46 -1.91
N ALA A 38 -7.83 12.68 -1.31
CA ALA A 38 -6.61 12.00 -1.72
C ALA A 38 -6.73 10.47 -1.62
N MET A 39 -7.40 9.96 -0.57
CA MET A 39 -7.70 8.55 -0.43
C MET A 39 -8.58 8.04 -1.57
N ARG A 40 -9.70 8.71 -1.88
CA ARG A 40 -10.58 8.32 -2.99
C ARG A 40 -9.82 8.26 -4.32
N ASN A 41 -9.07 9.31 -4.63
CA ASN A 41 -8.27 9.37 -5.86
C ASN A 41 -7.25 8.24 -5.93
N ALA A 42 -6.58 7.94 -4.81
CA ALA A 42 -5.59 6.86 -4.76
C ALA A 42 -6.23 5.46 -4.90
N CYS A 43 -7.39 5.26 -4.29
CA CYS A 43 -8.13 4.00 -4.39
C CYS A 43 -8.67 3.78 -5.81
N GLN A 44 -9.15 4.82 -6.48
CA GLN A 44 -9.53 4.76 -7.90
C GLN A 44 -8.31 4.45 -8.79
N GLY A 45 -7.15 5.02 -8.46
CA GLY A 45 -5.89 4.75 -9.15
C GLY A 45 -5.29 3.36 -8.86
N PHE A 46 -5.88 2.57 -7.97
CA PHE A 46 -5.41 1.21 -7.65
C PHE A 46 -5.58 0.26 -8.85
N GLY A 47 -6.56 0.52 -9.71
CA GLY A 47 -6.84 -0.24 -10.93
C GLY A 47 -7.87 -1.35 -10.75
N GLU A 48 -8.34 -1.87 -11.87
CA GLU A 48 -9.32 -2.96 -11.91
C GLU A 48 -8.66 -4.32 -11.67
N ARG A 49 -9.32 -5.17 -10.87
CA ARG A 49 -8.83 -6.51 -10.56
C ARG A 49 -8.73 -7.37 -11.83
N PRO A 50 -7.54 -7.88 -12.19
CA PRO A 50 -7.39 -8.75 -13.35
C PRO A 50 -8.10 -10.09 -13.14
N SER A 51 -8.55 -10.68 -14.25
CA SER A 51 -9.10 -12.05 -14.23
C SER A 51 -8.07 -13.06 -13.71
N GLY A 52 -8.53 -13.98 -12.86
CA GLY A 52 -7.71 -15.00 -12.19
C GLY A 52 -7.17 -14.61 -10.81
N VAL A 53 -7.40 -13.37 -10.35
CA VAL A 53 -7.07 -12.96 -8.98
C VAL A 53 -8.29 -13.17 -8.08
N GLU A 54 -8.25 -14.23 -7.26
CA GLU A 54 -9.37 -14.58 -6.39
C GLU A 54 -9.42 -13.72 -5.12
N SER A 55 -8.41 -13.86 -4.25
CA SER A 55 -8.27 -13.13 -3.00
C SER A 55 -6.90 -12.50 -2.89
N PHE A 56 -6.86 -11.28 -2.34
CA PHE A 56 -5.61 -10.57 -2.11
C PHE A 56 -5.71 -9.63 -0.93
N ARG A 57 -4.55 -9.38 -0.34
CA ARG A 57 -4.33 -8.29 0.59
C ARG A 57 -3.00 -7.64 0.25
N SER A 58 -3.04 -6.37 -0.13
CA SER A 58 -1.84 -5.62 -0.46
C SER A 58 -1.83 -4.28 0.25
N HIS A 59 -0.66 -3.64 0.24
CA HIS A 59 -0.47 -2.36 0.89
C HIS A 59 0.12 -1.37 -0.08
N PHE A 60 -0.28 -0.11 0.03
CA PHE A 60 0.42 0.98 -0.62
C PHE A 60 0.58 2.17 0.30
N ALA A 61 1.58 3.00 0.01
CA ALA A 61 1.85 4.20 0.75
C ALA A 61 2.23 5.33 -0.20
N THR A 62 1.60 6.49 0.03
CA THR A 62 1.78 7.69 -0.78
C THR A 62 1.66 8.94 0.09
N PRO A 63 2.42 10.01 -0.20
CA PRO A 63 2.22 11.29 0.48
C PRO A 63 0.83 11.86 0.20
N VAL A 64 0.22 12.45 1.24
CA VAL A 64 -1.00 13.24 1.13
C VAL A 64 -0.62 14.68 1.46
N GLY A 65 -0.36 15.46 0.41
CA GLY A 65 0.19 16.80 0.55
C GLY A 65 1.64 16.82 1.07
N ARG A 66 2.03 17.91 1.74
CA ARG A 66 3.43 18.14 2.14
C ARG A 66 3.82 17.52 3.49
N ALA A 67 2.85 17.25 4.37
CA ALA A 67 3.12 16.93 5.77
C ALA A 67 2.51 15.62 6.25
N GLN A 68 1.82 14.87 5.38
CA GLN A 68 1.12 13.66 5.74
C GLN A 68 1.44 12.53 4.78
N TRP A 69 1.36 11.32 5.31
CA TRP A 69 1.44 10.08 4.58
C TRP A 69 0.16 9.31 4.80
N MET A 70 -0.32 8.70 3.73
CA MET A 70 -1.40 7.73 3.77
C MET A 70 -0.80 6.36 3.47
N ILE A 71 -1.10 5.41 4.35
CA ILE A 71 -0.77 4.01 4.19
C ILE A 71 -2.10 3.26 4.12
N VAL A 72 -2.29 2.48 3.06
CA VAL A 72 -3.57 1.84 2.76
C VAL A 72 -3.37 0.34 2.66
N GLN A 73 -4.27 -0.42 3.26
CA GLN A 73 -4.48 -1.82 2.93
C GLN A 73 -5.63 -1.93 1.92
N ALA A 74 -5.37 -2.55 0.79
CA ALA A 74 -6.38 -2.98 -0.17
C ALA A 74 -6.67 -4.47 0.07
N ASP A 75 -7.95 -4.83 0.13
CA ASP A 75 -8.39 -6.19 0.42
C ASP A 75 -9.62 -6.54 -0.43
N SER A 76 -9.74 -7.81 -0.84
CA SER A 76 -10.85 -8.31 -1.66
C SER A 76 -12.12 -8.60 -0.84
N LEU A 77 -12.40 -7.80 0.20
CA LEU A 77 -13.54 -8.00 1.14
C LEU A 77 -14.88 -7.45 0.62
N GLY A 78 -14.88 -6.67 -0.45
CA GLY A 78 -16.07 -5.99 -0.94
C GLY A 78 -16.93 -6.83 -1.89
N CYS A 79 -18.13 -6.33 -2.20
CA CYS A 79 -18.96 -6.82 -3.31
C CYS A 79 -19.09 -5.75 -4.40
N ASP A 80 -19.18 -6.14 -5.66
CA ASP A 80 -19.43 -5.20 -6.76
C ASP A 80 -20.91 -4.73 -6.78
N ASP A 81 -21.26 -3.88 -7.75
CA ASP A 81 -22.62 -3.33 -7.89
C ASP A 81 -23.68 -4.41 -8.21
N GLN A 82 -23.25 -5.63 -8.54
CA GLN A 82 -24.11 -6.81 -8.76
C GLN A 82 -24.12 -7.75 -7.55
N GLY A 83 -23.50 -7.35 -6.43
CA GLY A 83 -23.39 -8.16 -5.22
C GLY A 83 -22.36 -9.29 -5.31
N ARG A 84 -21.55 -9.35 -6.39
CA ARG A 84 -20.54 -10.40 -6.56
C ARG A 84 -19.32 -10.11 -5.69
N PRO A 85 -18.79 -11.11 -4.96
CA PRO A 85 -17.65 -10.90 -4.08
C PRO A 85 -16.37 -10.52 -4.84
N GLY A 86 -15.49 -9.81 -4.15
CA GLY A 86 -14.16 -9.44 -4.61
C GLY A 86 -14.06 -8.03 -5.21
N ALA A 87 -14.99 -7.14 -4.90
CA ALA A 87 -14.70 -5.71 -4.99
C ALA A 87 -13.66 -5.33 -3.93
N THR A 88 -12.96 -4.22 -4.16
CA THR A 88 -11.84 -3.84 -3.28
C THR A 88 -12.37 -2.95 -2.16
N ALA A 89 -12.03 -3.33 -0.92
CA ALA A 89 -12.16 -2.49 0.25
C ALA A 89 -10.77 -1.93 0.61
N PHE A 90 -10.73 -0.67 1.01
CA PHE A 90 -9.53 0.06 1.34
C PHE A 90 -9.63 0.59 2.77
N HIS A 91 -8.63 0.27 3.58
CA HIS A 91 -8.47 0.82 4.91
C HIS A 91 -7.21 1.69 4.92
N ALA A 92 -7.39 3.00 5.06
CA ALA A 92 -6.31 3.98 5.13
C ALA A 92 -6.00 4.38 6.57
N VAL A 93 -4.70 4.55 6.82
CA VAL A 93 -4.10 5.11 8.02
C VAL A 93 -3.34 6.37 7.62
N PHE A 94 -3.66 7.49 8.27
CA PHE A 94 -3.02 8.78 8.03
C PHE A 94 -2.10 9.14 9.18
N VAL A 95 -0.85 9.45 8.84
CA VAL A 95 0.19 9.86 9.79
C VAL A 95 0.91 11.11 9.30
N THR A 96 1.47 11.88 10.23
CA THR A 96 2.35 12.98 9.85
C THR A 96 3.66 12.44 9.27
N SER A 97 4.33 13.22 8.40
CA SER A 97 5.65 12.90 7.86
C SER A 97 6.69 12.66 8.96
N TRP A 98 6.55 13.30 10.11
CA TRP A 98 7.42 13.09 11.26
C TRP A 98 7.18 11.72 11.91
N THR A 99 5.92 11.35 12.12
CA THR A 99 5.55 10.05 12.68
C THR A 99 5.91 8.91 11.73
N TYR A 100 5.67 9.09 10.43
CA TYR A 100 6.12 8.16 9.40
C TYR A 100 7.64 7.99 9.43
N ARG A 101 8.41 9.09 9.54
CA ARG A 101 9.86 9.03 9.73
C ARG A 101 10.27 8.24 10.99
N ARG A 102 9.52 8.38 12.10
CA ARG A 102 9.78 7.62 13.33
C ARG A 102 9.51 6.13 13.16
N ALA A 103 8.57 5.76 12.30
CA ALA A 103 8.37 4.38 11.82
C ALA A 103 9.43 3.94 10.79
N ASN A 104 10.60 4.59 10.76
CA ASN A 104 11.66 4.35 9.78
C ASN A 104 11.23 4.62 8.31
N ALA A 105 10.12 5.35 8.12
CA ALA A 105 9.45 5.54 6.85
C ALA A 105 9.16 4.23 6.13
N ASP A 106 8.88 3.15 6.88
CA ASP A 106 8.51 1.83 6.37
C ASP A 106 6.98 1.67 6.45
N PRO A 107 6.27 1.56 5.31
CA PRO A 107 4.83 1.44 5.32
C PRO A 107 4.36 0.09 5.90
N LEU A 108 5.18 -0.96 5.82
CA LEU A 108 4.82 -2.30 6.28
C LEU A 108 4.93 -2.47 7.79
N VAL A 109 5.42 -1.45 8.50
CA VAL A 109 5.31 -1.35 9.96
C VAL A 109 3.85 -1.11 10.39
N PHE A 110 3.02 -0.53 9.53
CA PHE A 110 1.63 -0.19 9.83
C PHE A 110 0.64 -1.35 9.61
N VAL A 111 1.08 -2.49 9.08
CA VAL A 111 0.21 -3.66 8.83
C VAL A 111 -0.66 -4.04 10.04
N PRO A 112 -0.16 -4.07 11.29
CA PRO A 112 -0.98 -4.40 12.45
C PRO A 112 -2.10 -3.39 12.78
N ALA A 113 -2.09 -2.21 12.17
CA ALA A 113 -3.14 -1.20 12.38
C ALA A 113 -4.42 -1.51 11.59
N PHE A 114 -4.36 -2.38 10.59
CA PHE A 114 -5.50 -2.63 9.71
C PHE A 114 -6.45 -3.69 10.24
N ARG A 115 -7.73 -3.35 10.27
CA ARG A 115 -8.87 -4.25 10.50
C ARG A 115 -9.34 -4.93 9.21
N ALA A 116 -9.92 -6.11 9.35
CA ALA A 116 -10.52 -6.90 8.26
C ALA A 116 -11.96 -7.36 8.57
N ASP A 117 -12.50 -6.97 9.72
CA ASP A 117 -13.77 -7.42 10.30
C ASP A 117 -14.84 -6.31 10.21
N TRP A 118 -14.97 -5.68 9.05
CA TRP A 118 -15.93 -4.61 8.82
C TRP A 118 -17.36 -5.15 8.75
N THR A 119 -18.27 -4.49 9.47
CA THR A 119 -19.68 -4.90 9.60
C THR A 119 -20.63 -3.73 9.31
N LEU A 120 -21.94 -4.03 9.24
CA LEU A 120 -22.98 -3.01 9.13
C LEU A 120 -22.93 -1.99 10.28
N ASP A 121 -22.54 -2.42 11.49
CA ASP A 121 -22.46 -1.57 12.68
C ASP A 121 -21.32 -0.53 12.61
N ASP A 122 -20.38 -0.69 11.68
CA ASP A 122 -19.32 0.28 11.43
C ASP A 122 -19.79 1.42 10.50
N GLN A 123 -20.91 1.27 9.79
CA GLN A 123 -21.38 2.26 8.83
C GLN A 123 -21.67 3.60 9.50
N GLU A 124 -21.06 4.67 8.99
CA GLU A 124 -21.19 6.05 9.49
C GLU A 124 -20.76 6.25 10.96
N ARG A 125 -20.26 5.19 11.60
CA ARG A 125 -19.73 5.25 12.96
C ARG A 125 -18.36 5.94 12.93
N PRO A 126 -18.14 6.97 13.77
CA PRO A 126 -16.82 7.56 13.92
C PRO A 126 -15.80 6.50 14.38
N LEU A 127 -14.71 6.35 13.65
CA LEU A 127 -13.60 5.49 14.06
C LEU A 127 -12.76 6.22 15.11
N PRO A 128 -12.36 5.55 16.21
CA PRO A 128 -11.46 6.18 17.17
C PRO A 128 -10.11 6.50 16.50
N GLN A 129 -9.43 7.52 17.02
CA GLN A 129 -8.02 7.72 16.70
C GLN A 129 -7.23 6.47 17.11
N GLY A 130 -6.43 5.95 16.18
CA GLY A 130 -5.67 4.72 16.40
C GLY A 130 -4.31 4.97 17.03
N ALA A 131 -3.74 3.90 17.59
CA ALA A 131 -2.43 3.92 18.22
C ALA A 131 -1.67 2.63 17.89
N LEU A 132 -0.49 2.76 17.30
CA LEU A 132 0.38 1.66 16.92
C LEU A 132 1.66 1.69 17.76
N LYS A 133 1.95 0.59 18.46
CA LYS A 133 3.26 0.38 19.08
C LYS A 133 4.20 -0.21 18.04
N VAL A 134 5.14 0.58 17.55
CA VAL A 134 6.15 0.09 16.59
C VAL A 134 7.09 -0.86 17.30
N VAL A 135 6.98 -2.14 16.97
CA VAL A 135 7.98 -3.14 17.34
C VAL A 135 9.02 -3.16 16.23
N ALA A 136 10.30 -3.13 16.58
CA ALA A 136 11.35 -3.35 15.60
C ALA A 136 11.10 -4.71 14.94
N SER A 137 10.99 -4.74 13.61
CA SER A 137 10.90 -5.99 12.87
C SER A 137 12.09 -6.86 13.28
N ARG A 138 11.83 -8.02 13.89
CA ARG A 138 12.87 -9.03 14.11
C ARG A 138 13.43 -9.43 12.75
N GLU A 139 14.75 -9.58 12.70
CA GLU A 139 15.45 -10.04 11.51
C GLU A 139 14.88 -11.39 11.08
N ASP A 140 14.57 -11.53 9.81
CA ASP A 140 14.38 -12.85 9.20
C ASP A 140 15.70 -13.21 8.51
N PRO A 141 16.55 -14.05 9.13
CA PRO A 141 17.86 -14.40 8.60
C PRO A 141 17.78 -15.17 7.27
N ALA A 142 16.59 -15.68 6.91
CA ALA A 142 16.35 -16.47 5.71
C ALA A 142 15.90 -15.66 4.49
N ALA A 143 15.86 -14.32 4.57
CA ALA A 143 15.76 -13.49 3.37
C ALA A 143 17.07 -13.62 2.58
N ALA A 144 17.21 -14.73 1.85
CA ALA A 144 18.20 -14.91 0.80
C ALA A 144 18.31 -13.61 0.01
N LEU A 145 19.54 -13.21 -0.33
CA LEU A 145 19.84 -12.01 -1.10
C LEU A 145 19.08 -12.08 -2.44
N ASP A 146 17.82 -11.64 -2.44
CA ASP A 146 17.01 -11.61 -3.64
C ASP A 146 17.75 -10.70 -4.62
N PRO A 147 18.22 -11.23 -5.76
CA PRO A 147 19.11 -10.50 -6.67
C PRO A 147 18.43 -9.26 -7.25
N ARG A 148 17.10 -9.15 -7.14
CA ARG A 148 16.32 -7.99 -7.56
C ARG A 148 16.48 -6.78 -6.62
N VAL A 149 16.90 -6.98 -5.37
CA VAL A 149 16.97 -5.91 -4.36
C VAL A 149 17.91 -4.79 -4.77
N GLU A 150 19.15 -5.11 -5.14
CA GLU A 150 20.17 -4.09 -5.44
C GLU A 150 19.83 -3.28 -6.71
N PRO A 151 19.37 -3.87 -7.83
CA PRO A 151 18.84 -3.11 -8.96
C PRO A 151 17.71 -2.15 -8.59
N ILE A 152 16.74 -2.58 -7.78
CA ILE A 152 15.62 -1.74 -7.33
C ILE A 152 16.13 -0.57 -6.48
N VAL A 153 16.98 -0.85 -5.48
CA VAL A 153 17.59 0.18 -4.63
C VAL A 153 18.33 1.21 -5.47
N SER A 154 19.11 0.74 -6.45
CA SER A 154 19.89 1.57 -7.36
C SER A 154 18.99 2.46 -8.24
N ALA A 155 17.84 1.96 -8.72
CA ALA A 155 16.86 2.74 -9.45
C ALA A 155 16.25 3.84 -8.56
N LEU A 156 15.77 3.48 -7.37
CA LEU A 156 15.12 4.41 -6.45
C LEU A 156 16.05 5.51 -5.95
N VAL A 157 17.33 5.19 -5.69
CA VAL A 157 18.35 6.19 -5.30
C VAL A 157 18.60 7.21 -6.41
N ARG A 158 18.50 6.78 -7.68
CA ARG A 158 18.59 7.67 -8.86
C ARG A 158 17.28 8.40 -9.18
N GLY A 159 16.24 8.24 -8.35
CA GLY A 159 14.93 8.84 -8.61
C GLY A 159 14.18 8.21 -9.77
N ARG A 160 14.56 6.99 -10.18
CA ARG A 160 13.83 6.21 -11.17
C ARG A 160 12.79 5.32 -10.49
N ARG A 161 11.68 5.10 -11.18
CA ARG A 161 10.63 4.18 -10.73
C ARG A 161 11.06 2.73 -10.99
N ALA A 162 10.57 1.81 -10.18
CA ALA A 162 10.78 0.38 -10.34
C ALA A 162 9.44 -0.35 -10.36
N ILE A 163 9.20 -1.14 -11.39
CA ILE A 163 7.98 -1.91 -11.60
C ILE A 163 8.34 -3.39 -11.63
N ILE A 164 7.70 -4.16 -10.76
CA ILE A 164 7.92 -5.59 -10.58
C ILE A 164 6.67 -6.31 -11.06
N GLN A 165 6.80 -7.22 -12.01
CA GLN A 165 5.73 -8.16 -12.29
C GLN A 165 5.74 -9.27 -11.26
N SER A 166 4.65 -9.43 -10.52
CA SER A 166 4.50 -10.43 -9.46
C SER A 166 3.06 -10.93 -9.42
N PRO A 167 2.82 -12.25 -9.34
CA PRO A 167 1.47 -12.81 -9.31
C PRO A 167 0.79 -12.61 -7.95
N THR A 168 1.56 -12.20 -6.94
CA THR A 168 1.11 -11.95 -5.56
C THR A 168 1.74 -10.68 -5.00
N PRO A 169 1.22 -10.13 -3.88
CA PRO A 169 1.85 -9.02 -3.18
C PRO A 169 3.32 -9.30 -2.83
N ALA A 170 4.19 -8.31 -3.10
CA ALA A 170 5.65 -8.42 -3.01
C ALA A 170 6.22 -7.92 -1.66
N ASP A 171 5.51 -8.14 -0.56
CA ASP A 171 5.84 -7.62 0.77
C ASP A 171 7.28 -7.95 1.21
N ALA A 172 7.72 -9.20 1.03
CA ALA A 172 9.05 -9.64 1.46
C ALA A 172 10.19 -8.96 0.67
N LEU A 173 10.01 -8.79 -0.65
CA LEU A 173 10.94 -8.07 -1.50
C LEU A 173 10.99 -6.59 -1.11
N ILE A 174 9.83 -5.97 -0.88
CA ILE A 174 9.75 -4.56 -0.49
C ILE A 174 10.38 -4.32 0.87
N ARG A 175 10.17 -5.19 1.87
CA ARG A 175 10.89 -5.12 3.15
C ARG A 175 12.40 -5.18 2.94
N SER A 176 12.88 -6.05 2.05
CA SER A 176 14.30 -6.18 1.74
C SER A 176 14.88 -4.93 1.07
N VAL A 177 14.16 -4.37 0.10
CA VAL A 177 14.50 -3.08 -0.54
C VAL A 177 14.53 -1.97 0.50
N TRP A 178 13.49 -1.84 1.32
CA TRP A 178 13.39 -0.80 2.33
C TRP A 178 14.57 -0.83 3.29
N ARG A 179 14.97 -2.02 3.77
CA ARG A 179 16.14 -2.18 4.65
C ARG A 179 17.44 -1.64 4.04
N ARG A 180 17.59 -1.70 2.72
CA ARG A 180 18.79 -1.21 1.99
C ARG A 180 18.72 0.28 1.64
N LEU A 181 17.52 0.86 1.53
CA LEU A 181 17.37 2.29 1.23
C LEU A 181 17.93 3.19 2.33
N SER A 182 18.51 4.32 1.93
CA SER A 182 18.86 5.39 2.88
C SER A 182 17.59 5.98 3.51
N GLY A 183 17.70 6.49 4.73
CA GLY A 183 16.56 7.18 5.38
C GLY A 183 16.07 8.40 4.60
N ARG A 184 16.89 9.02 3.74
CA ARG A 184 16.44 10.11 2.83
C ARG A 184 15.55 9.57 1.72
N THR A 185 15.92 8.44 1.12
CA THR A 185 15.14 7.82 0.03
C THR A 185 13.82 7.29 0.57
N ARG A 186 13.81 6.51 1.66
CA ARG A 186 12.58 5.96 2.27
C ARG A 186 11.50 7.01 2.51
N ARG A 187 11.88 8.21 2.97
CA ARG A 187 10.97 9.32 3.30
C ARG A 187 10.31 9.99 2.09
N LYS A 188 10.74 9.67 0.88
CA LYS A 188 10.22 10.25 -0.37
C LYS A 188 9.62 9.19 -1.29
N THR A 189 10.00 7.93 -1.13
CA THR A 189 9.57 6.82 -1.98
C THR A 189 8.16 6.38 -1.61
N SER A 190 7.23 6.56 -2.55
CA SER A 190 5.91 5.93 -2.56
C SER A 190 6.02 4.49 -3.05
N VAL A 191 5.13 3.61 -2.57
CA VAL A 191 5.21 2.19 -2.90
C VAL A 191 3.85 1.51 -2.89
N ALA A 192 3.67 0.52 -3.75
CA ALA A 192 2.60 -0.46 -3.65
C ALA A 192 3.19 -1.88 -3.67
N THR A 193 2.89 -2.67 -2.63
CA THR A 193 3.24 -4.10 -2.61
C THR A 193 2.44 -4.91 -3.58
N TRP A 194 1.28 -4.39 -3.98
CA TRP A 194 0.56 -4.84 -5.14
C TRP A 194 -0.49 -3.80 -5.52
N ALA A 195 -0.55 -3.42 -6.79
CA ALA A 195 -1.67 -2.69 -7.37
C ALA A 195 -1.89 -3.15 -8.82
N PHE A 196 -3.08 -2.89 -9.35
CA PHE A 196 -3.49 -3.37 -10.67
C PHE A 196 -3.31 -2.33 -11.77
N GLY A 197 -3.24 -1.05 -11.41
CA GLY A 197 -2.99 0.07 -12.31
C GLY A 197 -1.79 0.92 -11.91
N ASP A 198 -1.39 1.83 -12.80
CA ASP A 198 -0.27 2.75 -12.58
C ASP A 198 -0.67 4.22 -12.39
N ALA A 199 -1.97 4.52 -12.25
CA ALA A 199 -2.45 5.90 -12.18
C ALA A 199 -1.88 6.67 -10.97
N ASN A 200 -1.59 5.96 -9.88
CA ASN A 200 -0.93 6.51 -8.69
C ASN A 200 0.56 6.84 -8.87
N ARG A 201 1.18 6.34 -9.95
CA ARG A 201 2.59 6.52 -10.29
C ARG A 201 3.55 6.24 -9.13
N PHE A 202 3.37 5.12 -8.43
CA PHE A 202 4.25 4.73 -7.33
C PHE A 202 5.72 4.66 -7.78
N ASP A 203 6.65 5.04 -6.91
CA ASP A 203 8.09 4.91 -7.17
C ASP A 203 8.51 3.44 -7.20
N LEU A 204 7.90 2.60 -6.37
CA LEU A 204 8.04 1.14 -6.40
C LEU A 204 6.66 0.49 -6.51
N LEU A 205 6.40 -0.23 -7.60
CA LEU A 205 5.13 -0.90 -7.85
C LEU A 205 5.37 -2.38 -8.10
N ALA A 206 4.68 -3.26 -7.38
CA ALA A 206 4.46 -4.63 -7.85
C ALA A 206 3.06 -4.76 -8.47
N THR A 207 2.96 -5.49 -9.58
CA THR A 207 1.71 -5.66 -10.34
C THR A 207 1.59 -7.07 -10.94
N PRO A 208 0.39 -7.64 -11.06
CA PRO A 208 0.20 -8.91 -11.76
C PRO A 208 0.56 -8.86 -13.25
N ARG A 209 0.39 -7.71 -13.92
CA ARG A 209 0.59 -7.57 -15.37
C ARG A 209 1.15 -6.21 -15.72
N ILE A 210 2.18 -6.19 -16.57
CA ILE A 210 2.78 -4.94 -17.09
C ILE A 210 2.03 -4.42 -18.32
N GLY A 211 1.42 -5.29 -19.13
CA GLY A 211 0.83 -4.94 -20.43
C GLY A 211 -0.32 -3.91 -20.43
N GLY A 212 -0.76 -3.45 -19.25
CA GLY A 212 -1.74 -2.36 -19.09
C GLY A 212 -1.16 -1.07 -18.51
N LEU A 213 0.16 -0.98 -18.33
CA LEU A 213 0.81 0.21 -17.78
C LEU A 213 1.34 1.11 -18.90
N THR A 214 1.26 2.42 -18.69
CA THR A 214 1.88 3.42 -19.55
C THR A 214 3.31 3.66 -19.09
N LEU A 215 4.28 3.06 -19.78
CA LEU A 215 5.71 3.20 -19.49
C LEU A 215 6.34 4.26 -20.39
N ASP A 216 7.15 5.14 -19.83
CA ASP A 216 7.88 6.16 -20.59
C ASP A 216 9.36 5.80 -20.84
N GLY A 217 9.80 4.64 -20.34
CA GLY A 217 11.15 4.12 -20.51
C GLY A 217 12.13 4.60 -19.44
N SER A 218 11.71 5.48 -18.53
CA SER A 218 12.49 5.89 -17.37
C SER A 218 12.50 4.82 -16.26
N GLU A 219 11.59 3.85 -16.32
CA GLU A 219 11.40 2.85 -15.28
C GLU A 219 12.39 1.68 -15.38
N LEU A 220 12.71 1.08 -14.24
CA LEU A 220 13.27 -0.27 -14.18
C LEU A 220 12.10 -1.26 -14.17
N VAL A 221 12.00 -2.11 -15.19
CA VAL A 221 10.96 -3.15 -15.26
C VAL A 221 11.58 -4.51 -15.00
N LEU A 222 11.05 -5.23 -14.02
CA LEU A 222 11.49 -6.57 -13.64
C LEU A 222 10.35 -7.57 -13.93
N PRO A 223 10.44 -8.35 -15.03
CA PRO A 223 9.42 -9.35 -15.35
C PRO A 223 9.46 -10.53 -14.37
N LEU A 224 8.37 -11.30 -14.36
CA LEU A 224 8.14 -12.45 -13.49
C LEU A 224 9.31 -13.46 -13.53
N ASP A 225 9.94 -13.60 -14.70
CA ASP A 225 10.98 -14.57 -15.03
C ASP A 225 12.40 -14.01 -15.01
N SER A 226 12.71 -13.01 -14.18
CA SER A 226 14.12 -12.63 -13.98
C SER A 226 14.85 -13.85 -13.37
N PRO A 227 15.77 -14.50 -14.09
CA PRO A 227 16.31 -15.79 -13.69
C PRO A 227 16.97 -15.67 -12.31
N GLN A 228 16.57 -16.53 -11.38
CA GLN A 228 17.37 -16.74 -10.18
C GLN A 228 18.72 -17.30 -10.63
N PRO A 229 19.87 -16.68 -10.25
CA PRO A 229 21.14 -17.36 -10.40
C PRO A 229 21.06 -18.62 -9.54
N ARG A 230 21.15 -19.79 -10.19
CA ARG A 230 21.24 -21.07 -9.50
C ARG A 230 22.52 -21.07 -8.64
N PRO A 231 22.49 -21.71 -7.45
CA PRO A 231 23.66 -21.85 -6.60
C PRO A 231 24.81 -22.57 -7.30
#